data_AF-A0A937TGL4-F1
#
_entry.id   AF-A0A937TGL4-F1
#
_cell.length_a   1.000
_cell.length_b   1.000
_cell.length_c   1.000
_cell.angle_alpha   90.00
_cell.angle_beta   90.00
_cell.angle_gamma   90.00
#
_symmetry.space_group_name_H-M   'P 1'
#
loop_
_entity.id
_entity.type
_entity.pdbx_description
1 polymer ?
#
loop_
_entity_poly.entity_id
_entity_poly.type
_entity_poly.pdbx_seq_one_letter_code
_entity_poly.pdbx_strand_id
1 'polypeptide(L)'
;MKIPLKLGEDGHQSTVAAAAAAIARDVAAVKAGDWNAKNSLVRAFQHLLTSLAEKRAHGDQGKHNRYIDAGKEGLFKAAKKYKVKNDGGNFQLFALDYIESAMDRMDGGGGVLSRLFGK
;
A
#
# COMPACT_ATOMS: atom_id res chain seq x y z
N MET A 1 39.81 -18.76 31.45
CA MET A 1 39.49 -18.26 30.10
C MET A 1 38.20 -17.47 30.16
N LYS A 2 38.23 -16.16 29.87
CA LYS A 2 37.04 -15.29 29.89
C LYS A 2 36.36 -15.37 28.54
N ILE A 3 35.15 -15.91 28.50
CA ILE A 3 34.28 -15.87 27.33
C ILE A 3 33.54 -14.54 27.41
N PRO A 4 33.75 -13.58 26.48
CA PRO A 4 32.91 -12.39 26.46
C PRO A 4 31.52 -12.81 25.99
N LEU A 5 30.56 -12.85 26.91
CA LEU A 5 29.14 -12.80 26.59
C LEU A 5 28.91 -11.50 25.81
N LYS A 6 28.70 -11.62 24.50
CA LYS A 6 28.09 -10.56 23.70
C LYS A 6 26.65 -10.42 24.18
N LEU A 7 26.43 -9.51 25.14
CA LEU A 7 25.11 -8.96 25.37
C LEU A 7 24.61 -8.42 24.03
N GLY A 8 23.45 -8.89 23.59
CA GLY A 8 22.82 -8.42 22.37
C GLY A 8 22.58 -6.92 22.47
N GLU A 9 23.37 -6.16 21.72
CA GLU A 9 23.08 -4.77 21.38
C GLU A 9 21.75 -4.72 20.63
N ASP A 10 20.71 -4.22 21.30
CA ASP A 10 19.74 -3.24 20.81
C ASP A 10 19.37 -3.28 19.30
N GLY A 11 19.03 -4.46 18.78
CA GLY A 11 18.72 -4.64 17.36
C GLY A 11 17.31 -4.25 16.90
N HIS A 12 16.44 -3.76 17.79
CA HIS A 12 15.00 -3.60 17.47
C HIS A 12 14.54 -2.19 17.08
N GLN A 13 15.37 -1.14 17.21
CA GLN A 13 14.97 0.21 16.82
C GLN A 13 15.27 0.57 15.34
N SER A 14 16.15 -0.18 14.66
CA SER A 14 16.57 0.13 13.28
C SER A 14 15.57 -0.31 12.18
N THR A 15 14.58 -1.15 12.47
CA THR A 15 13.76 -1.78 11.43
C THR A 15 12.66 -0.87 10.90
N VAL A 16 11.96 -0.14 11.77
CA VAL A 16 10.80 0.71 11.38
C VAL A 16 11.26 1.95 10.62
N ALA A 17 12.31 2.63 11.11
CA ALA A 17 12.87 3.81 10.44
C ALA A 17 13.48 3.45 9.09
N ALA A 18 14.18 2.31 8.99
CA ALA A 18 14.72 1.81 7.73
C ALA A 18 13.62 1.43 6.73
N ALA A 19 12.52 0.82 7.20
CA ALA A 19 11.35 0.52 6.37
C ALA A 19 10.69 1.79 5.84
N ALA A 20 10.52 2.81 6.69
CA ALA A 20 9.95 4.09 6.28
C ALA A 20 10.85 4.81 5.23
N ALA A 21 12.16 4.78 5.42
CA ALA A 21 13.13 5.33 4.47
C ALA A 21 13.15 4.55 3.14
N ALA A 22 13.00 3.22 3.18
CA ALA A 22 12.86 2.40 1.97
C ALA A 22 11.59 2.76 1.19
N ILE A 23 10.44 2.86 1.87
CA ILE A 23 9.18 3.29 1.26
C ILE A 23 9.31 4.67 0.63
N ALA A 24 9.95 5.64 1.30
CA ALA A 24 10.14 6.98 0.77
C ALA A 24 10.97 6.98 -0.54
N ARG A 25 12.03 6.17 -0.59
CA ARG A 25 12.85 5.97 -1.81
C ARG A 25 12.04 5.31 -2.93
N ASP A 26 11.31 4.26 -2.60
CA ASP A 26 10.49 3.52 -3.57
C ASP A 26 9.39 4.42 -4.16
N VAL A 27 8.73 5.24 -3.34
CA VAL A 27 7.71 6.20 -3.81
C VAL A 27 8.30 7.22 -4.78
N ALA A 28 9.51 7.71 -4.52
CA ALA A 28 10.20 8.61 -5.45
C ALA A 28 10.54 7.91 -6.77
N ALA A 29 11.04 6.67 -6.73
CA ALA A 29 11.38 5.88 -7.91
C ALA A 29 10.13 5.46 -8.73
N VAL A 30 9.00 5.18 -8.07
CA VAL A 30 7.72 4.89 -8.74
C VAL A 30 7.26 6.08 -9.60
N LYS A 31 7.49 7.32 -9.15
CA LYS A 31 7.19 8.52 -9.96
C LYS A 31 8.03 8.60 -11.23
N ALA A 32 9.28 8.14 -11.16
CA ALA A 32 10.18 8.05 -12.31
C ALA A 32 9.85 6.88 -13.24
N GLY A 33 8.87 6.02 -12.89
CA GLY A 33 8.43 4.90 -13.71
C GLY A 33 9.15 3.58 -13.46
N ASP A 34 9.98 3.49 -12.41
CA ASP A 34 10.71 2.27 -12.06
C ASP A 34 9.75 1.13 -11.70
N TRP A 35 9.88 0.01 -12.41
CA TRP A 35 9.06 -1.18 -12.22
C TRP A 35 9.46 -1.99 -10.98
N ASN A 36 10.75 -2.00 -10.64
CA ASN A 36 11.23 -2.68 -9.43
C ASN A 36 10.73 -1.97 -8.17
N ALA A 37 10.71 -0.64 -8.18
CA ALA A 37 10.17 0.16 -7.08
C ALA A 37 8.66 -0.08 -6.87
N LYS A 38 7.88 -0.24 -7.96
CA LYS A 38 6.46 -0.61 -7.85
C LYS A 38 6.28 -1.97 -7.16
N ASN A 39 7.06 -2.97 -7.54
CA ASN A 39 6.99 -4.29 -6.94
C ASN A 39 7.42 -4.28 -5.47
N SER A 40 8.49 -3.54 -5.13
CA SER A 40 8.94 -3.34 -3.75
C SER A 40 7.84 -2.69 -2.90
N LEU A 41 7.20 -1.64 -3.42
CA LEU A 41 6.12 -0.95 -2.74
C LEU A 41 4.90 -1.85 -2.51
N VAL A 42 4.52 -2.65 -3.50
CA VAL A 42 3.42 -3.65 -3.33
C VAL A 42 3.77 -4.66 -2.24
N ARG A 43 5.02 -5.17 -2.20
CA ARG A 43 5.45 -6.10 -1.14
C ARG A 43 5.36 -5.47 0.25
N ALA A 44 5.75 -4.20 0.38
CA ALA A 44 5.66 -3.48 1.65
C ALA A 44 4.20 -3.30 2.12
N PHE A 45 3.25 -3.18 1.19
CA PHE A 45 1.82 -3.00 1.48
C PHE A 45 1.00 -4.30 1.37
N GLN A 46 1.62 -5.44 1.08
CA GLN A 46 0.92 -6.69 0.78
C GLN A 46 -0.01 -7.12 1.91
N HIS A 47 0.46 -7.04 3.16
CA HIS A 47 -0.35 -7.42 4.32
C HIS A 47 -1.59 -6.53 4.48
N LEU A 48 -1.44 -5.21 4.28
CA LEU A 48 -2.56 -4.27 4.32
C LEU A 48 -3.56 -4.55 3.20
N LEU A 49 -3.08 -4.73 1.97
CA LEU A 49 -3.91 -5.02 0.80
C LEU A 49 -4.72 -6.31 0.99
N THR A 50 -4.08 -7.38 1.46
CA THR A 50 -4.76 -8.65 1.76
C THR A 50 -5.79 -8.47 2.86
N SER A 51 -5.45 -7.84 3.99
CA SER A 51 -6.40 -7.65 5.10
C SER A 51 -7.62 -6.82 4.69
N LEU A 52 -7.42 -5.75 3.90
CA LEU A 52 -8.52 -4.92 3.40
C LEU A 52 -9.40 -5.66 2.38
N ALA A 53 -8.79 -6.49 1.53
CA ALA A 53 -9.51 -7.31 0.57
C ALA A 53 -10.31 -8.42 1.25
N GLU A 54 -9.74 -9.11 2.24
CA GLU A 54 -10.42 -10.15 3.02
C GLU A 54 -11.68 -9.61 3.70
N LYS A 55 -11.59 -8.42 4.31
CA LYS A 55 -12.73 -7.74 4.96
C LYS A 55 -13.89 -7.45 4.01
N ARG A 56 -13.61 -7.18 2.73
CA ARG A 56 -14.62 -6.85 1.71
C ARG A 56 -15.13 -8.08 0.95
N ALA A 57 -14.28 -9.07 0.75
CA ALA A 57 -14.59 -10.24 -0.06
C ALA A 57 -15.52 -11.25 0.65
N HIS A 58 -15.58 -11.24 1.98
CA HIS A 58 -16.43 -12.14 2.78
C HIS A 58 -16.30 -13.63 2.39
N GLY A 59 -15.09 -14.07 2.01
CA GLY A 59 -14.80 -15.45 1.61
C GLY A 59 -14.89 -15.73 0.10
N ASP A 60 -15.29 -14.77 -0.73
CA ASP A 60 -15.27 -14.90 -2.19
C ASP A 60 -13.85 -14.64 -2.76
N GLN A 61 -13.16 -15.70 -3.16
CA GLN A 61 -11.81 -15.65 -3.73
C GLN A 61 -11.73 -14.82 -5.03
N GLY A 62 -12.80 -14.81 -5.83
CA GLY A 62 -12.86 -14.04 -7.07
C GLY A 62 -12.91 -12.54 -6.81
N LYS A 63 -13.69 -12.12 -5.81
CA LYS A 63 -13.73 -10.72 -5.37
C LYS A 63 -12.45 -10.31 -4.64
N HIS A 64 -11.90 -11.20 -3.82
CA HIS A 64 -10.65 -10.97 -3.09
C HIS A 64 -9.50 -10.52 -4.02
N ASN A 65 -9.25 -11.29 -5.09
CA ASN A 65 -8.17 -10.96 -6.03
C ASN A 65 -8.43 -9.62 -6.74
N ARG A 66 -9.69 -9.33 -7.09
CA ARG A 66 -10.05 -8.05 -7.69
C ARG A 66 -9.82 -6.87 -6.74
N TYR A 67 -10.15 -6.99 -5.45
CA TYR A 67 -9.88 -5.92 -4.48
C TYR A 67 -8.39 -5.69 -4.31
N ILE A 68 -7.59 -6.76 -4.27
CA ILE A 68 -6.14 -6.66 -4.23
C ILE A 68 -5.63 -5.85 -5.43
N ASP A 69 -6.10 -6.16 -6.63
CA ASP A 69 -5.66 -5.46 -7.84
C ASP A 69 -6.11 -3.98 -7.85
N ALA A 70 -7.36 -3.69 -7.47
CA ALA A 70 -7.83 -2.31 -7.28
C ALA A 70 -7.01 -1.56 -6.21
N GLY A 71 -6.66 -2.22 -5.11
CA GLY A 71 -5.82 -1.67 -4.07
C GLY A 71 -4.40 -1.34 -4.56
N LYS A 72 -3.80 -2.19 -5.39
CA LYS A 72 -2.51 -1.89 -6.04
C LYS A 72 -2.60 -0.66 -6.94
N GLU A 73 -3.67 -0.51 -7.71
CA GLU A 73 -3.91 0.69 -8.51
C GLU A 73 -4.01 1.95 -7.65
N GLY A 74 -4.77 1.88 -6.54
CA GLY A 74 -4.87 2.94 -5.54
C GLY A 74 -3.50 3.32 -4.97
N LEU A 75 -2.70 2.33 -4.58
CA LEU A 75 -1.34 2.51 -4.07
C LEU A 75 -0.42 3.22 -5.08
N PHE A 76 -0.44 2.81 -6.36
CA PHE A 76 0.37 3.46 -7.39
C PHE A 76 -0.10 4.89 -7.68
N LYS A 77 -1.41 5.14 -7.60
CA LYS A 77 -1.98 6.49 -7.71
C LYS A 77 -1.56 7.38 -6.55
N ALA A 78 -1.54 6.84 -5.33
CA ALA A 78 -1.03 7.53 -4.15
C ALA A 78 0.45 7.87 -4.32
N ALA A 79 1.29 6.90 -4.71
CA ALA A 79 2.72 7.10 -4.92
C ALA A 79 3.00 8.23 -5.93
N LYS A 80 2.23 8.31 -7.01
CA LYS A 80 2.33 9.40 -8.00
C LYS A 80 1.96 10.77 -7.43
N LYS A 81 0.95 10.83 -6.56
CA LYS A 81 0.40 12.09 -6.04
C LYS A 81 1.05 12.59 -4.76
N TYR A 82 1.66 11.70 -3.97
CA TYR A 82 2.23 12.01 -2.67
C TYR A 82 3.26 13.13 -2.75
N LYS A 83 3.18 14.13 -1.85
CA LYS A 83 4.18 15.19 -1.75
C LYS A 83 4.66 15.26 -0.31
N VAL A 84 5.94 14.95 -0.10
CA VAL A 84 6.58 14.86 1.23
C VAL A 84 6.32 16.10 2.11
N LYS A 85 6.21 17.29 1.50
CA LYS A 85 6.00 18.56 2.24
C LYS A 85 4.60 18.73 2.85
N ASN A 86 3.57 18.04 2.35
CA ASN A 86 2.18 18.31 2.72
C ASN A 86 1.60 17.32 3.75
N ASP A 87 2.05 16.06 3.76
CA ASP A 87 1.35 14.96 4.44
C ASP A 87 2.08 14.47 5.72
N GLY A 88 2.82 15.35 6.40
CA GLY A 88 3.49 15.02 7.67
C GLY A 88 4.56 13.91 7.58
N GLY A 89 4.99 13.56 6.37
CA GLY A 89 6.02 12.55 6.11
C GLY A 89 5.56 11.10 6.15
N ASN A 90 4.28 10.81 6.46
CA ASN A 90 3.80 9.43 6.55
C ASN A 90 3.02 9.01 5.29
N PHE A 91 3.75 8.39 4.35
CA PHE A 91 3.16 7.87 3.11
C PHE A 91 2.10 6.79 3.35
N GLN A 92 2.20 5.97 4.40
CA GLN A 92 1.27 4.87 4.63
C GLN A 92 -0.14 5.37 4.92
N LEU A 93 -0.26 6.40 5.78
CA LEU A 93 -1.54 7.04 6.08
C LEU A 93 -2.12 7.71 4.82
N PHE A 94 -1.29 8.46 4.08
CA PHE A 94 -1.73 9.08 2.83
C PHE A 94 -2.21 8.05 1.80
N ALA A 95 -1.52 6.91 1.68
CA ALA A 95 -1.86 5.88 0.72
C ALA A 95 -3.15 5.14 1.08
N LEU A 96 -3.51 5.05 2.36
CA LEU A 96 -4.69 4.33 2.83
C LEU A 96 -5.98 4.84 2.16
N ASP A 97 -6.21 6.16 2.17
CA ASP A 97 -7.40 6.77 1.55
C ASP A 97 -7.53 6.43 0.06
N TYR A 98 -6.41 6.39 -0.65
CA TYR A 98 -6.38 6.05 -2.08
C TYR A 98 -6.64 4.57 -2.33
N ILE A 99 -6.11 3.70 -1.47
CA ILE A 99 -6.31 2.25 -1.54
C ILE A 99 -7.78 1.93 -1.28
N GLU A 100 -8.34 2.45 -0.19
CA GLU A 100 -9.73 2.20 0.19
C GLU A 100 -10.70 2.78 -0.85
N SER A 101 -10.49 4.02 -1.30
CA SER A 101 -11.32 4.60 -2.36
C SER A 101 -11.25 3.81 -3.67
N ALA A 102 -10.11 3.18 -3.98
CA ALA A 102 -10.00 2.34 -5.17
C ALA A 102 -10.75 1.01 -5.02
N MET A 103 -10.65 0.36 -3.86
CA MET A 103 -11.37 -0.87 -3.56
C MET A 103 -12.89 -0.64 -3.53
N ASP A 104 -13.36 0.41 -2.87
CA ASP A 104 -14.80 0.71 -2.72
C ASP A 104 -15.46 1.04 -4.07
N ARG A 105 -14.70 1.62 -5.02
CA ARG A 105 -15.19 1.87 -6.39
C ARG A 105 -15.50 0.59 -7.16
N MET A 106 -14.87 -0.54 -6.81
CA MET A 106 -15.23 -1.80 -7.46
C MET A 106 -16.64 -2.27 -7.10
N ASP A 107 -17.09 -1.99 -5.87
CA ASP A 107 -18.44 -2.30 -5.43
C ASP A 107 -19.46 -1.32 -6.01
N GLY A 108 -19.02 -0.10 -6.30
CA GLY A 108 -19.77 0.95 -6.99
C GLY A 108 -19.94 0.76 -8.50
N GLY A 109 -20.03 -0.48 -8.98
CA GLY A 109 -20.19 -0.88 -10.39
C GLY A 109 -21.46 -0.40 -11.12
N GLY A 110 -22.03 0.74 -10.73
CA GLY A 110 -22.95 1.53 -11.52
C GLY A 110 -22.33 2.89 -11.76
N GLY A 111 -21.56 3.02 -12.83
CA GLY A 111 -21.05 4.31 -13.28
C GLY A 111 -22.19 5.31 -13.49
N VAL A 112 -21.87 6.59 -13.58
CA VAL A 112 -22.87 7.65 -13.88
C VAL A 112 -23.73 7.28 -15.11
N LEU A 113 -23.16 6.57 -16.09
CA LEU A 113 -23.87 6.06 -17.26
C LEU A 113 -24.86 4.92 -16.94
N SER A 114 -24.58 4.05 -15.97
CA SER A 114 -25.50 2.99 -15.52
C SER A 114 -26.70 3.56 -14.76
N ARG A 115 -26.57 4.75 -14.15
CA ARG A 115 -27.70 5.48 -13.50
C ARG A 115 -28.52 6.31 -14.47
N LEU A 116 -27.96 6.70 -15.62
CA LEU A 116 -28.65 7.47 -16.64
C LEU A 116 -29.32 6.60 -17.72
N PHE A 117 -28.88 5.34 -17.89
CA PHE A 117 -29.39 4.43 -18.92
C PHE A 117 -29.76 3.02 -18.41
N GLY A 118 -29.89 2.82 -17.10
CA GLY A 118 -30.30 1.55 -16.51
C GLY A 118 -31.81 1.35 -16.56
N LYS A 119 -32.24 0.32 -17.31
CA LYS A 119 -33.59 -0.26 -17.31
C LYS A 119 -33.73 -1.25 -16.16
#